data_AF-A0A5B8XHN9-F1
#
_entry.id   AF-A0A5B8XHN9-F1
#
_cell.length_a   1.000
_cell.length_b   1.000
_cell.length_c   1.000
_cell.angle_alpha   90.00
_cell.angle_beta   90.00
_cell.angle_gamma   90.00
#
_symmetry.space_group_name_H-M   'P 1'
#
loop_
_entity.id
_entity.type
_entity.pdbx_description
1 polymer ?
#
loop_
_entity_poly.entity_id
_entity_poly.type
_entity_poly.pdbx_seq_one_letter_code
_entity_poly.pdbx_strand_id
1 'polypeptide(L)'
;MSSSAEKIYSFEDVVKMFKRHENDSGSSEIQIVMMTYQISYLTRHLREFPMDHDAKRRLIQIVHRRRKLLKYLRNSGEIAQFQKLIDVLNIRYSSKV
;
A
#
# COMPACT_ATOMS: atom_id res chain seq x y z
N MET A 1 -19.67 2.25 -16.44
CA MET A 1 -18.47 2.02 -17.28
C MET A 1 -17.27 2.18 -16.35
N SER A 2 -16.43 1.21 -16.01
CA SER A 2 -16.27 -0.18 -16.42
C SER A 2 -16.29 -1.05 -15.16
N SER A 3 -17.19 -2.04 -15.14
CA SER A 3 -17.20 -3.12 -14.17
C SER A 3 -16.06 -4.06 -14.55
N SER A 4 -14.85 -3.76 -14.08
CA SER A 4 -13.76 -4.72 -14.07
C SER A 4 -13.86 -5.43 -12.73
N ALA A 5 -14.29 -6.70 -12.76
CA ALA A 5 -14.47 -7.57 -11.60
C ALA A 5 -13.51 -7.23 -10.45
N GLU A 6 -14.02 -7.09 -9.23
CA GLU A 6 -13.23 -6.94 -8.02
C GLU A 6 -12.30 -8.15 -7.90
N LYS A 7 -11.12 -8.08 -8.52
CA LYS A 7 -10.09 -9.10 -8.35
C LYS A 7 -9.61 -8.96 -6.92
N ILE A 8 -10.13 -9.81 -6.06
CA ILE A 8 -9.66 -9.97 -4.70
C ILE A 8 -8.33 -10.73 -4.79
N TYR A 9 -7.23 -10.01 -4.91
CA TYR A 9 -5.90 -10.60 -4.84
C TYR A 9 -5.56 -10.89 -3.37
N SER A 10 -5.04 -12.09 -3.08
CA SER A 10 -4.48 -12.38 -1.76
C SER A 10 -3.19 -11.58 -1.55
N PHE A 11 -2.78 -11.38 -0.29
CA PHE A 11 -1.51 -10.71 0.02
C PHE A 11 -0.33 -11.33 -0.71
N GLU A 12 -0.27 -12.67 -0.73
CA GLU A 12 0.81 -13.42 -1.36
C GLU A 12 0.83 -13.22 -2.88
N ASP A 13 -0.33 -13.15 -3.52
CA ASP A 13 -0.43 -12.92 -4.96
C ASP A 13 0.08 -11.53 -5.32
N VAL A 14 -0.34 -10.50 -4.56
CA VAL A 14 0.13 -9.13 -4.80
C VAL A 14 1.63 -9.02 -4.56
N VAL A 15 2.14 -9.63 -3.49
CA VAL A 15 3.60 -9.67 -3.23
C VAL A 15 4.33 -10.32 -4.40
N LYS A 16 3.91 -11.50 -4.86
CA LYS A 16 4.54 -12.19 -6.00
C LYS A 16 4.55 -11.33 -7.28
N MET A 17 3.51 -10.53 -7.51
CA MET A 17 3.41 -9.66 -8.69
C MET A 17 4.40 -8.48 -8.71
N PHE A 18 4.88 -8.06 -7.54
CA PHE A 18 5.73 -6.87 -7.39
C PHE A 18 7.14 -7.18 -6.86
N LYS A 19 7.46 -8.45 -6.56
CA LYS A 19 8.82 -8.87 -6.24
C LYS A 19 9.74 -8.69 -7.44
N ARG A 20 10.89 -8.02 -7.24
CA ARG A 20 11.94 -7.91 -8.27
C ARG A 20 12.81 -9.17 -8.38
N HIS A 21 12.92 -9.91 -7.29
CA HIS A 21 13.62 -11.21 -7.20
C HIS A 21 12.99 -12.05 -6.08
N GLU A 22 13.32 -13.33 -5.98
CA GLU A 22 12.64 -14.30 -5.09
C GLU A 22 12.61 -13.86 -3.61
N ASN A 23 13.73 -13.30 -3.13
CA ASN A 23 13.89 -12.82 -1.75
C ASN A 23 13.66 -11.31 -1.57
N ASP A 24 12.93 -10.67 -2.49
CA ASP A 24 12.69 -9.24 -2.40
C ASP A 24 11.69 -8.90 -1.28
N SER A 25 12.22 -8.31 -0.22
CA SER A 25 11.47 -7.73 0.89
C SER A 25 11.71 -6.22 1.04
N GLY A 26 12.63 -5.66 0.26
CA GLY A 26 13.19 -4.33 0.45
C GLY A 26 12.70 -3.31 -0.58
N SER A 27 12.21 -3.77 -1.73
CA SER A 27 11.74 -2.87 -2.78
C SER A 27 10.59 -1.97 -2.32
N SER A 28 10.48 -0.82 -2.98
CA SER A 28 9.48 0.20 -2.61
C SER A 28 8.07 -0.35 -2.79
N GLU A 29 7.86 -1.17 -3.83
CA GLU A 29 6.60 -1.80 -4.19
C GLU A 29 6.15 -2.76 -3.09
N ILE A 30 7.04 -3.69 -2.68
CA ILE A 30 6.75 -4.67 -1.62
C ILE A 30 6.45 -3.95 -0.29
N GLN A 31 7.24 -2.93 0.05
CA GLN A 31 6.97 -2.13 1.25
C GLN A 31 5.61 -1.43 1.19
N ILE A 32 5.20 -0.88 0.04
CA ILE A 32 3.89 -0.24 -0.12
C ILE A 32 2.76 -1.26 0.01
N VAL A 33 2.91 -2.46 -0.57
CA VAL A 33 1.95 -3.56 -0.42
C VAL A 33 1.81 -3.91 1.06
N MET A 34 2.89 -4.23 1.76
CA MET A 34 2.87 -4.57 3.18
C MET A 34 2.21 -3.48 4.05
N MET A 35 2.59 -2.22 3.85
CA MET A 35 2.00 -1.09 4.58
C MET A 35 0.50 -0.94 4.31
N THR A 36 0.04 -1.26 3.09
CA THR A 36 -1.38 -1.20 2.74
C THR A 36 -2.20 -2.24 3.50
N TYR A 37 -1.69 -3.48 3.63
CA TYR A 37 -2.32 -4.50 4.46
C TYR A 37 -2.30 -4.13 5.95
N GLN A 38 -1.19 -3.60 6.46
CA GLN A 38 -1.09 -3.12 7.84
C GLN A 38 -2.09 -1.98 8.13
N ILE A 39 -2.24 -1.03 7.21
CA ILE A 39 -3.24 0.05 7.32
C ILE A 39 -4.65 -0.52 7.37
N SER A 40 -4.99 -1.46 6.50
CA SER A 40 -6.31 -2.12 6.49
C SER A 40 -6.58 -2.86 7.81
N TYR A 41 -5.59 -3.57 8.33
CA TYR A 41 -5.67 -4.26 9.62
C TYR A 41 -5.88 -3.28 10.79
N LEU A 42 -5.00 -2.28 10.93
CA LEU A 42 -5.08 -1.30 12.01
C LEU A 42 -6.35 -0.46 11.95
N THR A 43 -6.84 -0.17 10.74
CA THR A 43 -8.11 0.55 10.57
C THR A 43 -9.28 -0.27 11.09
N ARG A 44 -9.29 -1.61 10.89
CA ARG A 44 -10.31 -2.49 11.46
C ARG A 44 -10.17 -2.61 12.98
N HIS A 45 -8.96 -2.85 13.48
CA HIS A 45 -8.66 -2.91 14.92
C HIS A 45 -9.16 -1.67 15.66
N LEU A 46 -8.87 -0.47 15.13
CA LEU A 46 -9.27 0.79 15.76
C LEU A 46 -10.78 1.08 15.68
N ARG A 47 -11.56 0.35 14.88
CA ARG A 47 -13.03 0.43 14.94
C ARG A 47 -13.58 -0.28 16.17
N GLU A 48 -12.95 -1.37 16.57
CA GLU A 48 -13.30 -2.13 17.77
C GLU A 48 -12.67 -1.52 19.03
N PHE A 49 -11.45 -0.98 18.91
CA PHE A 49 -10.67 -0.42 20.02
C PHE A 49 -10.27 1.05 19.76
N PRO A 50 -11.23 2.00 19.82
CA PRO A 50 -10.97 3.40 19.44
C PRO A 50 -10.01 4.14 20.38
N MET A 51 -9.83 3.66 21.62
CA MET A 51 -8.95 4.26 22.63
C MET A 51 -7.51 3.74 22.59
N ASP A 52 -7.18 2.84 21.66
CA ASP A 52 -5.81 2.36 21.46
C ASP A 52 -4.98 3.44 20.74
N HIS A 53 -4.44 4.36 21.53
CA HIS A 53 -3.65 5.49 21.05
C HIS A 53 -2.33 5.06 20.40
N ASP A 54 -1.74 3.95 20.84
CA ASP A 54 -0.50 3.42 20.26
C ASP A 54 -0.74 2.84 18.86
N ALA A 55 -1.82 2.07 18.67
CA ALA A 55 -2.23 1.60 17.36
C ALA A 55 -2.58 2.77 16.43
N LYS A 56 -3.25 3.81 16.93
CA LYS A 56 -3.55 5.03 16.15
C LYS A 56 -2.29 5.76 15.72
N ARG A 57 -1.31 5.92 16.63
CA ARG A 57 -0.02 6.53 16.32
C ARG A 57 0.73 5.73 15.26
N ARG A 58 0.78 4.41 15.42
CA ARG A 58 1.39 3.49 14.44
C ARG A 58 0.74 3.59 13.08
N LEU A 59 -0.60 3.62 13.02
CA LEU A 59 -1.36 3.78 11.78
C LEU A 59 -0.94 5.06 11.04
N ILE A 60 -0.89 6.20 11.74
CA ILE A 60 -0.49 7.49 11.16
C ILE A 60 0.93 7.43 10.59
N GLN A 61 1.88 6.84 11.33
CA GLN A 61 3.25 6.68 10.88
C GLN A 61 3.35 5.84 9.60
N ILE A 62 2.61 4.72 9.53
CA ILE A 62 2.58 3.85 8.36
C ILE A 62 1.96 4.56 7.15
N VAL A 63 0.86 5.30 7.34
CA VAL A 63 0.24 6.10 6.27
C VAL A 63 1.22 7.13 5.70
N HIS A 64 1.94 7.85 6.56
CA HIS A 64 2.94 8.82 6.12
C HIS A 64 4.11 8.16 5.39
N ARG A 65 4.63 7.03 5.89
CA ARG A 65 5.72 6.31 5.23
C ARG A 65 5.29 5.78 3.86
N ARG A 66 4.10 5.19 3.75
CA ARG A 66 3.53 4.73 2.47
C ARG A 66 3.41 5.88 1.47
N ARG A 67 2.94 7.05 1.92
CA ARG A 67 2.82 8.25 1.06
C ARG A 67 4.19 8.71 0.53
N LYS A 68 5.23 8.70 1.36
CA LYS A 68 6.60 9.03 0.94
C LYS A 68 7.13 8.03 -0.11
N LEU A 69 6.91 6.73 0.10
CA LEU A 69 7.33 5.70 -0.86
C LEU A 69 6.59 5.80 -2.19
N LEU A 70 5.28 6.08 -2.19
CA LEU A 70 4.52 6.32 -3.42
C LEU A 70 5.05 7.53 -4.20
N LYS A 71 5.40 8.62 -3.49
CA LYS A 71 6.02 9.80 -4.11
C LYS A 71 7.39 9.46 -4.70
N TYR A 72 8.21 8.72 -3.95
CA TYR A 72 9.52 8.25 -4.42
C TYR A 72 9.38 7.39 -5.68
N LEU A 73 8.52 6.38 -5.66
CA LEU A 73 8.30 5.47 -6.78
C LEU A 73 7.85 6.22 -8.04
N ARG A 74 6.92 7.18 -7.89
CA ARG A 74 6.50 8.06 -9.00
C ARG A 74 7.66 8.87 -9.57
N ASN A 75 8.54 9.39 -8.72
CA ASN A 75 9.65 10.25 -9.13
C ASN A 75 10.89 9.49 -9.63
N SER A 76 10.99 8.19 -9.32
CA SER A 76 12.12 7.34 -9.68
C SER A 76 12.23 7.00 -11.17
N GLY A 77 11.24 7.39 -11.98
CA GLY A 77 11.16 7.06 -13.40
C GLY A 77 10.38 5.76 -13.70
N GLU A 78 10.07 4.96 -12.69
CA GLU A 78 9.31 3.70 -12.81
C GLU A 78 7.78 3.92 -12.81
N ILE A 79 7.31 4.85 -13.66
CA ILE A 79 5.91 5.31 -13.69
C ILE A 79 4.93 4.17 -14.00
N ALA A 80 5.31 3.23 -14.87
CA ALA A 80 4.47 2.08 -15.22
C ALA A 80 4.20 1.17 -14.01
N GLN A 81 5.22 0.94 -13.18
CA GLN A 81 5.07 0.14 -11.95
C GLN A 81 4.24 0.88 -10.91
N PHE A 82 4.46 2.19 -10.75
CA PHE A 82 3.65 3.05 -9.89
C PHE A 82 2.17 2.98 -10.26
N GLN A 83 1.83 3.13 -11.54
CA GLN A 83 0.44 3.10 -12.02
C GLN A 83 -0.19 1.73 -11.77
N LYS A 84 0.50 0.64 -12.16
CA LYS A 84 0.03 -0.73 -11.91
C LYS A 84 -0.21 -0.99 -10.42
N LEU A 85 0.69 -0.52 -9.56
CA LEU A 85 0.60 -0.71 -8.11
C LEU A 85 -0.61 0.03 -7.52
N ILE A 86 -0.85 1.27 -7.95
CA ILE A 86 -2.01 2.04 -7.52
C ILE A 86 -3.32 1.37 -7.94
N ASP A 87 -3.38 0.88 -9.17
CA ASP A 87 -4.59 0.25 -9.72
C ASP A 87 -4.89 -1.08 -9.01
N VAL A 88 -3.88 -1.91 -8.79
CA VAL A 88 -4.02 -3.21 -8.10
C VAL A 88 -4.39 -3.02 -6.63
N LEU A 89 -3.76 -2.08 -5.92
CA LEU A 89 -4.01 -1.83 -4.50
C LEU A 89 -5.20 -0.89 -4.24
N ASN A 90 -5.85 -0.39 -5.29
CA ASN A 90 -6.92 0.60 -5.23
C ASN A 90 -6.56 1.82 -4.35
N ILE A 91 -5.33 2.31 -4.49
CA ILE A 91 -4.83 3.44 -3.70
C ILE A 91 -5.16 4.74 -4.40
N ARG A 92 -5.95 5.61 -3.75
CA ARG A 92 -6.17 6.97 -4.27
C ARG A 92 -4.95 7.85 -3.99
N TYR A 93 -4.17 8.13 -5.03
CA TYR A 93 -3.05 9.06 -4.95
C TYR A 93 -3.52 10.48 -5.31
N SER A 94 -3.52 11.39 -4.34
CA SER A 94 -3.69 12.82 -4.59
C SER A 94 -2.34 13.51 -4.51
N SER A 95 -1.96 14.19 -5.60
CA SER A 95 -0.71 14.94 -5.67
C SER A 95 -0.74 16.26 -4.89
N LYS A 96 -1.83 16.58 -4.16
CA LYS A 96 -1.90 17.81 -3.37
C LYS A 96 -0.93 17.77 -2.18
N VAL A 97 0.18 18.46 -2.36
CA VAL A 97 0.94 19.22 -1.37
C VAL A 97 1.10 20.61 -1.96
#